data_AF-A0A919MD45-F1
#
_entry.id   AF-A0A919MD45-F1
#
_cell.length_a   1.000
_cell.length_b   1.000
_cell.length_c   1.000
_cell.angle_alpha   90.00
_cell.angle_beta   90.00
_cell.angle_gamma   90.00
#
_symmetry.space_group_name_H-M   'P 1'
#
loop_
_entity.id
_entity.type
_entity.pdbx_description
1 polymer ?
#
loop_
_entity_poly.entity_id
_entity_poly.type
_entity_poly.pdbx_seq_one_letter_code
_entity_poly.pdbx_strand_id
1 'polypeptide(L)'
;MESSRIALGAVFRWPHDERPGRILVYDGSVVMYDSWWPHLSNWGLADLSESRRGIVNYYVTTSSVVAMKASYLREAPISPEEASLHRPDLPFAVMREQRLTWPVQASEISAFSGSFPADQHVLSAPEVYLSPFGPKGGLKKGIRISAEDKTGFTAQELMRKAADLQVAHSGRVGAVVGVGIYRLGLCWGRPAFYLRGATPEHEVD
;
A
#
# COMPACT_ATOMS: atom_id res chain seq x y z
N MET A 1 2.20 -29.17 -12.24
CA MET A 1 2.28 -27.71 -12.17
C MET A 1 3.19 -27.39 -11.00
N GLU A 2 4.31 -26.73 -11.24
CA GLU A 2 5.12 -26.21 -10.12
C GLU A 2 4.26 -25.18 -9.38
N SER A 3 4.11 -25.34 -8.06
CA SER A 3 3.47 -24.34 -7.21
C SER A 3 4.11 -22.98 -7.47
N SER A 4 3.29 -21.95 -7.66
CA SER A 4 3.73 -20.59 -7.98
C SER A 4 4.77 -20.13 -6.97
N ARG A 5 6.01 -19.90 -7.42
CA ARG A 5 7.03 -19.27 -6.59
C ARG A 5 6.65 -17.80 -6.46
N ILE A 6 6.10 -17.41 -5.31
CA ILE A 6 5.73 -16.03 -5.02
C ILE A 6 6.92 -15.39 -4.31
N ALA A 7 7.66 -14.57 -5.05
CA ALA A 7 8.82 -13.85 -4.55
C ALA A 7 8.99 -12.54 -5.33
N LEU A 8 9.76 -11.61 -4.78
CA LEU A 8 10.13 -10.38 -5.47
C LEU A 8 10.86 -10.71 -6.78
N GLY A 9 10.44 -10.09 -7.88
CA GLY A 9 11.01 -10.32 -9.21
C GLY A 9 10.45 -11.54 -9.94
N ALA A 10 9.62 -12.37 -9.29
CA ALA A 10 8.95 -13.47 -9.97
C ALA A 10 8.02 -12.92 -11.06
N VAL A 11 8.15 -13.49 -12.26
CA VAL A 11 7.31 -13.18 -13.41
C VAL A 11 6.29 -14.29 -13.56
N PHE A 12 5.03 -13.91 -13.68
CA PHE A 12 3.91 -14.81 -13.83
C PHE A 12 2.98 -14.35 -14.97
N ARG A 13 2.03 -15.22 -15.34
CA ARG A 13 0.99 -14.91 -16.32
C ARG A 13 -0.37 -15.33 -15.79
N TRP A 14 -1.36 -14.45 -15.96
CA TRP A 14 -2.75 -14.74 -15.67
C TRP A 14 -3.38 -15.60 -16.77
N PRO A 15 -4.42 -16.39 -16.47
CA PRO A 15 -5.06 -17.23 -17.49
C PRO A 15 -5.87 -16.42 -18.52
N HIS A 16 -6.21 -15.17 -18.19
CA HIS A 16 -7.05 -14.28 -19.01
C HIS A 16 -6.29 -13.05 -19.54
N ASP A 17 -4.97 -12.98 -19.31
CA ASP A 17 -4.13 -11.88 -19.78
C ASP A 17 -2.77 -12.43 -20.20
N GLU A 18 -2.46 -12.29 -21.49
CA GLU A 18 -1.20 -12.76 -22.07
C GLU A 18 0.00 -11.90 -21.66
N ARG A 19 -0.23 -10.70 -21.10
CA ARG A 19 0.86 -9.83 -20.63
C ARG A 19 1.47 -10.43 -19.36
N PRO A 20 2.80 -10.68 -19.34
CA PRO A 20 3.48 -11.06 -18.10
C PRO A 20 3.31 -10.00 -17.01
N GLY A 21 3.04 -10.46 -15.78
CA GLY A 21 3.11 -9.65 -14.57
C GLY A 21 4.42 -9.92 -13.82
N ARG A 22 5.03 -8.90 -13.20
CA ARG A 22 6.25 -9.02 -12.39
C ARG A 22 5.99 -8.51 -10.98
N ILE A 23 6.23 -9.35 -9.98
CA ILE A 23 6.05 -8.99 -8.57
C ILE A 23 7.08 -7.93 -8.19
N LEU A 24 6.61 -6.77 -7.74
CA LEU A 24 7.45 -5.67 -7.26
C LEU A 24 7.45 -5.56 -5.73
N VAL A 25 6.35 -5.94 -5.09
CA VAL A 25 6.19 -5.95 -3.63
C VAL A 25 5.45 -7.21 -3.23
N TYR A 26 5.88 -7.85 -2.15
CA TYR A 26 5.23 -9.00 -1.55
C TYR A 26 5.42 -8.97 -0.04
N ASP A 27 4.34 -8.96 0.72
CA ASP A 27 4.36 -8.88 2.19
C ASP A 27 3.94 -10.17 2.90
N GLY A 28 3.93 -11.30 2.17
CA GLY A 28 3.42 -12.57 2.68
C GLY A 28 1.98 -12.84 2.27
N SER A 29 1.13 -11.81 2.25
CA SER A 29 -0.32 -11.94 1.99
C SER A 29 -0.74 -11.31 0.66
N VAL A 30 -0.19 -10.15 0.33
CA VAL A 30 -0.56 -9.33 -0.83
C VAL A 30 0.63 -9.20 -1.76
N VAL A 31 0.33 -9.29 -3.05
CA VAL A 31 1.26 -9.09 -4.16
C VAL A 31 0.90 -7.79 -4.85
N MET A 32 1.89 -6.90 -4.99
CA MET A 32 1.81 -5.76 -5.89
C MET A 32 2.73 -6.01 -7.07
N TYR A 33 2.20 -5.85 -8.27
CA TYR A 33 2.91 -6.19 -9.49
C TYR A 33 2.76 -5.13 -10.56
N ASP A 34 3.72 -5.15 -11.48
CA ASP A 34 3.70 -4.39 -12.73
C ASP A 34 3.45 -5.33 -13.90
N SER A 35 3.02 -4.80 -15.03
CA SER A 35 2.73 -5.56 -16.24
C SER A 35 3.69 -5.19 -17.37
N TRP A 36 4.02 -6.16 -18.20
CA TRP A 36 4.73 -5.92 -19.45
C TRP A 36 3.79 -5.27 -20.47
N TRP A 37 4.26 -4.21 -21.13
CA TRP A 37 3.51 -3.51 -22.16
C TRP A 37 4.18 -3.68 -23.52
N PRO A 38 3.57 -4.45 -24.45
CA PRO A 38 4.16 -4.72 -25.75
C PRO A 38 4.50 -3.47 -26.55
N HIS A 39 3.66 -2.44 -26.50
CA HIS A 39 3.89 -1.18 -27.21
C HIS A 39 5.06 -0.35 -26.64
N LEU A 40 5.43 -0.55 -25.38
CA LEU A 40 6.63 0.03 -24.77
C LEU A 40 7.84 -0.90 -24.93
N SER A 41 7.61 -2.17 -25.28
CA SER A 41 8.61 -3.24 -25.20
C SER A 41 9.34 -3.26 -23.85
N ASN A 42 8.60 -2.97 -22.77
CA ASN A 42 9.15 -2.82 -21.42
C ASN A 42 8.08 -3.06 -20.33
N TRP A 43 8.52 -3.12 -19.08
CA TRP A 43 7.64 -3.05 -17.91
C TRP A 43 7.05 -1.63 -17.77
N GLY A 44 5.81 -1.53 -17.29
CA GLY A 44 5.11 -0.25 -17.17
C GLY A 44 5.78 0.73 -16.22
N LEU A 45 6.52 0.22 -15.24
CA LEU A 45 7.23 0.98 -14.21
C LEU A 45 8.75 0.89 -14.37
N ALA A 46 9.25 0.53 -15.57
CA ALA A 46 10.69 0.45 -15.83
C ALA A 46 11.37 1.83 -15.83
N ASP A 47 10.68 2.91 -16.22
CA ASP A 47 11.23 4.27 -16.12
C ASP A 47 11.13 4.76 -14.67
N LEU A 48 12.23 4.57 -13.94
CA LEU A 48 12.37 4.98 -12.55
C LEU A 48 12.38 6.51 -12.37
N SER A 49 12.76 7.26 -13.40
CA SER A 49 12.79 8.73 -13.38
C SER A 49 11.39 9.30 -13.55
N GLU A 50 10.56 8.70 -14.41
CA GLU A 50 9.14 9.01 -14.51
C GLU A 50 8.41 8.63 -13.21
N SER A 51 8.65 7.42 -12.69
CA SER A 51 8.06 6.95 -11.43
C SER A 51 8.38 7.86 -10.23
N ARG A 52 9.57 8.49 -10.23
CA ARG A 52 9.97 9.49 -9.22
C ARG A 52 9.25 10.84 -9.36
N ARG A 53 8.77 11.17 -10.54
CA ARG A 53 8.13 12.47 -10.84
C ARG A 53 6.60 12.37 -10.87
N GLY A 54 6.04 11.17 -10.98
CA GLY A 54 4.61 10.93 -11.17
C GLY A 54 3.90 10.29 -9.98
N ILE A 55 2.67 9.85 -10.25
CA ILE A 55 1.88 8.98 -9.38
C ILE A 55 1.93 7.58 -9.98
N VAL A 56 2.26 6.59 -9.17
CA VAL A 56 2.30 5.19 -9.55
C VAL A 56 1.23 4.46 -8.77
N ASN A 57 0.38 3.71 -9.47
CA ASN A 57 -0.53 2.74 -8.86
C ASN A 57 -0.05 1.35 -9.26
N TYR A 58 -0.05 0.42 -8.31
CA TYR A 58 0.26 -0.97 -8.59
C TYR A 58 -0.99 -1.73 -8.98
N TYR A 59 -0.83 -2.80 -9.76
CA TYR A 59 -1.82 -3.87 -9.73
C TYR A 59 -1.65 -4.63 -8.42
N VAL A 60 -2.77 -4.96 -7.77
CA VAL A 60 -2.77 -5.59 -6.43
C VAL A 60 -3.62 -6.85 -6.48
N THR A 61 -3.13 -7.91 -5.86
CA THR A 61 -3.85 -9.18 -5.71
C THR A 61 -3.37 -9.90 -4.46
N THR A 62 -4.04 -10.98 -4.04
CA THR A 62 -3.57 -11.81 -2.94
C THR A 62 -2.57 -12.85 -3.44
N SER A 63 -1.66 -13.24 -2.57
CA SER A 63 -0.75 -14.36 -2.82
C SER A 63 -1.50 -15.67 -3.07
N SER A 64 -2.65 -15.89 -2.42
CA SER A 64 -3.51 -17.06 -2.68
C SER A 64 -4.05 -17.06 -4.11
N VAL A 65 -4.47 -15.91 -4.64
CA VAL A 65 -4.94 -15.79 -6.02
C VAL A 65 -3.80 -16.05 -7.02
N VAL A 66 -2.59 -15.54 -6.75
CA VAL A 66 -1.40 -15.84 -7.58
C VAL A 66 -1.07 -17.33 -7.53
N ALA A 67 -1.06 -17.93 -6.34
CA ALA A 67 -0.78 -19.36 -6.14
C ALA A 67 -1.78 -20.25 -6.88
N MET A 68 -3.05 -19.86 -6.90
CA MET A 68 -4.14 -20.64 -7.47
C MET A 68 -4.30 -20.45 -8.98
N LYS A 69 -4.18 -19.21 -9.47
CA LYS A 69 -4.60 -18.86 -10.84
C LYS A 69 -3.43 -18.57 -11.78
N ALA A 70 -2.28 -18.10 -11.29
CA ALA A 70 -1.19 -17.66 -12.16
C ALA A 70 -0.22 -18.80 -12.49
N SER A 71 0.33 -18.76 -13.70
CA SER A 71 1.47 -19.60 -14.09
C SER A 71 2.77 -18.84 -13.88
N TYR A 72 3.71 -19.40 -13.13
CA TYR A 72 5.08 -18.89 -13.08
C TYR A 72 5.75 -19.00 -14.46
N LEU A 73 6.51 -17.98 -14.86
CA LEU A 73 7.22 -17.94 -16.14
C LEU A 73 8.74 -17.99 -15.95
N ARG A 74 9.29 -17.06 -15.15
CA ARG A 74 10.73 -16.88 -14.95
C ARG A 74 11.01 -15.91 -13.80
N GLU A 75 12.26 -15.80 -13.41
CA GLU A 75 12.73 -14.69 -12.57
C GLU A 75 13.12 -13.47 -13.42
N ALA A 76 12.81 -12.29 -12.89
CA ALA A 76 13.30 -11.00 -13.34
C ALA A 76 13.65 -10.17 -12.10
N PRO A 77 14.86 -10.39 -11.53
CA PRO A 77 15.25 -9.80 -10.26
C PRO A 77 15.05 -8.29 -10.21
N ILE A 78 14.61 -7.80 -9.05
CA ILE A 78 14.47 -6.38 -8.80
C ILE A 78 15.87 -5.81 -8.52
N SER A 79 16.26 -4.79 -9.26
CA SER A 79 17.51 -4.07 -9.02
C SER A 79 17.49 -3.33 -7.66
N PRO A 80 18.65 -3.01 -7.08
CA PRO A 80 18.70 -2.18 -5.86
C PRO A 80 18.01 -0.82 -6.02
N GLU A 81 18.07 -0.22 -7.21
CA GLU A 81 17.42 1.06 -7.52
C GLU A 81 15.90 0.95 -7.57
N GLU A 82 15.37 -0.11 -8.19
CA GLU A 82 13.95 -0.44 -8.14
C GLU A 82 13.52 -0.70 -6.71
N ALA A 83 14.27 -1.52 -5.95
CA ALA A 83 13.95 -1.82 -4.55
C ALA A 83 13.95 -0.55 -3.68
N SER A 84 14.88 0.38 -3.91
CA SER A 84 14.94 1.67 -3.20
C SER A 84 13.70 2.54 -3.45
N LEU A 85 13.14 2.49 -4.66
CA LEU A 85 11.95 3.26 -5.05
C LEU A 85 10.66 2.58 -4.60
N HIS A 86 10.52 1.30 -4.97
CA HIS A 86 9.33 0.51 -4.74
C HIS A 86 9.25 -0.03 -3.32
N ARG A 87 10.26 0.16 -2.47
CA ARG A 87 10.25 -0.13 -1.03
C ARG A 87 9.52 -1.44 -0.69
N PRO A 88 9.95 -2.60 -1.21
CA PRO A 88 9.26 -3.86 -0.99
C PRO A 88 9.27 -4.30 0.49
N ASP A 89 10.11 -3.67 1.30
CA ASP A 89 10.20 -3.84 2.75
C ASP A 89 9.00 -3.23 3.51
N LEU A 90 8.25 -2.31 2.89
CA LEU A 90 7.08 -1.70 3.53
C LEU A 90 5.82 -2.57 3.32
N PRO A 91 4.98 -2.75 4.36
CA PRO A 91 3.81 -3.64 4.29
C PRO A 91 2.72 -3.06 3.38
N PHE A 92 1.81 -3.91 2.88
CA PHE A 92 0.58 -3.43 2.28
C PHE A 92 -0.31 -2.78 3.32
N ALA A 93 -0.67 -3.51 4.38
CA ALA A 93 -1.46 -2.98 5.48
C ALA A 93 -0.53 -2.58 6.63
N VAL A 94 -0.28 -1.27 6.77
CA VAL A 94 0.55 -0.74 7.86
C VAL A 94 -0.18 -0.87 9.20
N MET A 95 -1.52 -0.74 9.17
CA MET A 95 -2.34 -0.79 10.36
C MET A 95 -3.77 -1.17 10.01
N ARG A 96 -4.38 -1.99 10.87
CA ARG A 96 -5.78 -2.40 10.84
C ARG A 96 -6.29 -2.48 12.27
N GLU A 97 -7.36 -1.77 12.59
CA GLU A 97 -7.99 -1.80 13.91
C GLU A 97 -9.52 -1.81 13.76
N GLN A 98 -10.17 -2.89 14.20
CA GLN A 98 -11.61 -3.08 14.06
C GLN A 98 -12.43 -2.34 15.12
N ARG A 99 -11.84 -2.03 16.28
CA ARG A 99 -12.50 -1.37 17.42
C ARG A 99 -12.66 0.13 17.22
N LEU A 100 -11.87 0.72 16.33
CA LEU A 100 -11.96 2.13 15.96
C LEU A 100 -12.88 2.30 14.76
N THR A 101 -13.34 3.51 14.52
CA THR A 101 -14.25 3.83 13.41
C THR A 101 -13.90 5.22 12.90
N TRP A 102 -13.91 5.42 11.58
CA TRP A 102 -13.71 6.75 11.03
C TRP A 102 -15.00 7.60 11.13
N PRO A 103 -14.87 8.91 11.40
CA PRO A 103 -13.67 9.60 11.85
C PRO A 103 -13.34 9.24 13.31
N VAL A 104 -12.05 9.03 13.60
CA VAL A 104 -11.56 8.71 14.95
C VAL A 104 -11.15 9.98 15.70
N GLN A 105 -11.45 10.07 16.99
CA GLN A 105 -11.07 11.20 17.85
C GLN A 105 -9.72 10.95 18.54
N ALA A 106 -9.04 12.05 18.92
CA ALA A 106 -7.72 11.97 19.58
C ALA A 106 -7.75 11.22 20.93
N SER A 107 -8.87 11.27 21.65
CA SER A 107 -9.09 10.52 22.90
C SER A 107 -9.09 9.00 22.66
N GLU A 108 -9.68 8.54 21.55
CA GLU A 108 -9.74 7.13 21.17
C GLU A 108 -8.36 6.60 20.74
N ILE A 109 -7.56 7.43 20.07
CA ILE A 109 -6.16 7.10 19.71
C ILE A 109 -5.30 6.94 20.96
N SER A 110 -5.49 7.81 21.94
CA SER A 110 -4.75 7.73 23.22
C SER A 110 -5.06 6.43 23.96
N ALA A 111 -6.32 6.01 24.01
CA ALA A 111 -6.72 4.74 24.61
C ALA A 111 -6.14 3.51 23.88
N PHE A 112 -5.84 3.66 22.57
CA PHE A 112 -5.28 2.60 21.74
C PHE A 112 -3.78 2.36 21.93
N SER A 113 -3.04 3.36 22.42
CA SER A 113 -1.58 3.33 22.57
C SER A 113 -1.02 2.14 23.38
N GLY A 114 -1.83 1.47 24.20
CA GLY A 114 -1.42 0.26 24.91
C GLY A 114 -1.25 -1.00 24.04
N SER A 115 -1.66 -0.97 22.77
CA SER A 115 -1.64 -2.15 21.88
C SER A 115 -0.40 -2.23 20.98
N PHE A 116 0.40 -1.17 20.91
CA PHE A 116 1.64 -1.13 20.13
C PHE A 116 2.78 -0.57 20.98
N PRO A 117 4.03 -1.05 20.84
CA PRO A 117 5.16 -0.43 21.49
C PRO A 117 5.28 1.03 21.03
N ALA A 118 5.28 1.97 21.98
CA ALA A 118 5.26 3.40 21.69
C ALA A 118 6.44 3.85 20.81
N ASP A 119 7.60 3.20 20.97
CA ASP A 119 8.85 3.61 20.33
C ASP A 119 9.22 2.79 19.08
N GLN A 120 8.38 1.83 18.67
CA GLN A 120 8.65 1.03 17.48
C GLN A 120 7.97 1.63 16.25
N HIS A 121 8.75 1.85 15.18
CA HIS A 121 8.17 2.24 13.90
C HIS A 121 7.35 1.10 13.32
N VAL A 122 6.07 1.38 13.06
CA VAL A 122 5.22 0.52 12.23
C VAL A 122 5.45 0.78 10.73
N LEU A 123 6.07 1.92 10.40
CA LEU A 123 6.36 2.33 9.05
C LEU A 123 7.72 3.05 8.98
N SER A 124 8.77 2.34 8.58
CA SER A 124 10.13 2.88 8.45
C SER A 124 10.30 3.72 7.18
N ALA A 125 9.61 4.86 7.12
CA ALA A 125 9.78 5.85 6.06
C ALA A 125 9.78 7.26 6.66
N PRO A 126 10.72 8.14 6.28
CA PRO A 126 10.77 9.50 6.80
C PRO A 126 9.56 10.33 6.35
N GLU A 127 9.00 10.02 5.19
CA GLU A 127 7.90 10.74 4.57
C GLU A 127 7.05 9.83 3.71
N VAL A 128 5.74 10.06 3.74
CA VAL A 128 4.78 9.35 2.90
C VAL A 128 3.68 10.30 2.43
N TYR A 129 2.95 9.90 1.41
CA TYR A 129 1.67 10.53 1.08
C TYR A 129 0.53 9.73 1.69
N LEU A 130 -0.42 10.42 2.32
CA LEU A 130 -1.60 9.80 2.90
C LEU A 130 -2.86 10.37 2.25
N SER A 131 -3.63 9.49 1.63
CA SER A 131 -4.84 9.81 0.88
C SER A 131 -6.09 9.51 1.73
N PRO A 132 -6.80 10.52 2.23
CA PRO A 132 -8.07 10.31 2.91
C PRO A 132 -9.17 9.93 1.91
N PHE A 133 -10.33 9.52 2.42
CA PHE A 133 -11.52 9.28 1.59
C PHE A 133 -12.58 10.35 1.85
N GLY A 134 -13.41 10.64 0.85
CA GLY A 134 -14.48 11.63 0.96
C GLY A 134 -15.87 11.05 1.24
N PRO A 135 -16.90 11.92 1.17
CA PRO A 135 -18.28 11.58 1.52
C PRO A 135 -18.91 10.37 0.84
N LYS A 136 -18.50 10.11 -0.40
CA LYS A 136 -18.99 9.00 -1.21
C LYS A 136 -18.01 7.82 -1.22
N GLY A 137 -17.10 7.77 -0.27
CA GLY A 137 -16.05 6.77 -0.18
C GLY A 137 -14.89 6.92 -1.17
N GLY A 138 -14.99 7.78 -2.18
CA GLY A 138 -13.90 8.00 -3.14
C GLY A 138 -12.64 8.59 -2.51
N LEU A 139 -11.48 8.12 -2.95
CA LEU A 139 -10.17 8.62 -2.53
C LEU A 139 -10.02 10.13 -2.84
N LYS A 140 -9.35 10.83 -1.94
CA LYS A 140 -8.96 12.23 -2.08
C LYS A 140 -7.47 12.33 -2.35
N LYS A 141 -7.06 13.52 -2.76
CA LYS A 141 -5.65 13.83 -3.05
C LYS A 141 -4.80 13.50 -1.83
N GLY A 142 -3.72 12.74 -2.04
CA GLY A 142 -2.74 12.44 -1.02
C GLY A 142 -2.05 13.70 -0.50
N ILE A 143 -1.86 13.76 0.82
CA ILE A 143 -1.16 14.83 1.51
C ILE A 143 0.16 14.27 2.04
N ARG A 144 1.27 14.97 1.78
CA ARG A 144 2.58 14.59 2.30
C ARG A 144 2.62 14.82 3.79
N ILE A 145 3.00 13.78 4.52
CA ILE A 145 3.28 13.83 5.95
C ILE A 145 4.71 13.33 6.19
N SER A 146 5.34 13.86 7.23
CA SER A 146 6.71 13.49 7.62
C SER A 146 6.69 12.92 9.03
N ALA A 147 7.52 11.91 9.28
CA ALA A 147 7.80 11.38 10.60
C ALA A 147 8.43 12.46 11.48
N GLU A 148 8.04 12.52 12.75
CA GLU A 148 8.55 13.49 13.72
C GLU A 148 10.07 13.34 13.94
N ASP A 149 10.55 12.10 14.00
CA ASP A 149 11.98 11.79 14.13
C ASP A 149 12.73 11.73 12.78
N LYS A 150 12.00 11.94 11.67
CA LYS A 150 12.51 11.89 10.29
C LYS A 150 13.09 10.53 9.86
N THR A 151 12.71 9.44 10.53
CA THR A 151 13.17 8.09 10.21
C THR A 151 12.01 7.12 9.97
N GLY A 152 10.94 7.21 10.75
CA GLY A 152 9.76 6.36 10.62
C GLY A 152 8.60 6.82 11.47
N PHE A 153 7.42 6.27 11.21
CA PHE A 153 6.22 6.59 11.98
C PHE A 153 5.97 5.52 13.03
N THR A 154 5.72 5.95 14.27
CA THR A 154 5.09 5.11 15.29
C THR A 154 3.60 4.94 14.98
N ALA A 155 2.96 3.91 15.55
CA ALA A 155 1.53 3.68 15.34
C ALA A 155 0.69 4.89 15.79
N GLN A 156 1.01 5.46 16.95
CA GLN A 156 0.30 6.60 17.52
C GLN A 156 0.47 7.85 16.66
N GLU A 157 1.69 8.14 16.21
CA GLU A 157 1.97 9.27 15.34
C GLU A 157 1.18 9.15 14.02
N LEU A 158 1.27 7.99 13.37
CA LEU A 158 0.62 7.76 12.09
C LEU A 158 -0.90 7.86 12.22
N MET A 159 -1.49 7.25 13.26
CA MET A 159 -2.92 7.34 13.55
C MET A 159 -3.38 8.78 13.76
N ARG A 160 -2.64 9.55 14.56
CA ARG A 160 -2.97 10.94 14.84
C ARG A 160 -3.00 11.76 13.56
N LYS A 161 -1.96 11.66 12.72
CA LYS A 161 -1.92 12.37 11.43
C LYS A 161 -3.00 11.89 10.48
N ALA A 162 -3.29 10.59 10.44
CA ALA A 162 -4.37 10.03 9.63
C ALA A 162 -5.74 10.56 10.04
N ALA A 163 -6.02 10.64 11.35
CA ALA A 163 -7.25 11.18 11.90
C ALA A 163 -7.42 12.67 11.57
N ASP A 164 -6.39 13.48 11.82
CA ASP A 164 -6.39 14.91 11.51
C ASP A 164 -6.71 15.17 10.03
N LEU A 165 -6.13 14.38 9.13
CA LEU A 165 -6.40 14.46 7.69
C LEU A 165 -7.82 14.00 7.33
N GLN A 166 -8.29 12.87 7.89
CA GLN A 166 -9.60 12.31 7.55
C GLN A 166 -10.76 13.19 8.02
N VAL A 167 -10.63 13.87 9.16
CA VAL A 167 -11.66 14.78 9.71
C VAL A 167 -12.08 15.84 8.69
N ALA A 168 -11.13 16.44 7.97
CA ALA A 168 -11.40 17.46 6.96
C ALA A 168 -12.23 16.95 5.75
N HIS A 169 -12.28 15.63 5.55
CA HIS A 169 -12.98 14.99 4.43
C HIS A 169 -14.21 14.19 4.85
N SER A 170 -14.51 14.16 6.15
CA SER A 170 -15.56 13.31 6.72
C SER A 170 -16.98 13.83 6.48
N GLY A 171 -17.20 15.10 6.11
CA GLY A 171 -18.52 15.63 5.69
C GLY A 171 -19.72 15.06 6.47
N ARG A 172 -20.77 14.62 5.76
CA ARG A 172 -21.87 13.80 6.31
C ARG A 172 -21.67 12.30 5.98
N VAL A 173 -20.43 11.81 6.05
CA VAL A 173 -20.14 10.36 5.89
C VAL A 173 -20.82 9.60 7.02
N GLY A 174 -21.54 8.52 6.68
CA GLY A 174 -21.89 7.51 7.67
C GLY A 174 -20.62 6.82 8.16
N ALA A 175 -20.49 6.64 9.47
CA ALA A 175 -19.34 6.04 10.13
C ALA A 175 -18.76 4.83 9.34
N VAL A 176 -17.47 4.87 9.01
CA VAL A 176 -16.79 3.74 8.34
C VAL A 176 -16.17 2.87 9.43
N VAL A 177 -16.71 1.67 9.58
CA VAL A 177 -16.29 0.71 10.61
C VAL A 177 -14.86 0.28 10.40
N GLY A 178 -14.09 0.31 11.49
CA GLY A 178 -12.67 0.00 11.47
C GLY A 178 -11.81 1.14 10.93
N VAL A 179 -10.54 1.08 11.30
CA VAL A 179 -9.49 1.92 10.73
C VAL A 179 -8.49 1.03 10.01
N GLY A 180 -8.16 1.38 8.77
CA GLY A 180 -7.12 0.74 7.98
C GLY A 180 -6.28 1.77 7.23
N ILE A 181 -4.97 1.53 7.20
CA ILE A 181 -4.00 2.29 6.41
C ILE A 181 -3.29 1.33 5.46
N TYR A 182 -3.57 1.48 4.18
CA TYR A 182 -3.16 0.53 3.15
C TYR A 182 -2.30 1.21 2.09
N ARG A 183 -1.35 0.46 1.55
CA ARG A 183 -0.43 0.94 0.55
C ARG A 183 -1.15 1.09 -0.79
N LEU A 184 -1.06 2.29 -1.36
CA LEU A 184 -1.65 2.66 -2.64
C LEU A 184 -0.67 2.48 -3.80
N GLY A 185 0.58 2.88 -3.57
CA GLY A 185 1.53 3.06 -4.66
C GLY A 185 2.66 4.01 -4.31
N LEU A 186 3.04 4.85 -5.28
CA LEU A 186 3.99 5.94 -5.09
C LEU A 186 3.39 7.28 -5.48
N CYS A 187 3.80 8.33 -4.79
CA CYS A 187 3.55 9.70 -5.19
C CYS A 187 4.88 10.44 -5.14
N TRP A 188 5.38 10.84 -6.31
CA TRP A 188 6.58 11.66 -6.47
C TRP A 188 7.79 10.96 -5.82
N GLY A 189 7.93 9.67 -6.14
CA GLY A 189 8.99 8.80 -5.65
C GLY A 189 8.90 8.40 -4.17
N ARG A 190 7.82 8.75 -3.46
CA ARG A 190 7.61 8.37 -2.06
C ARG A 190 6.47 7.37 -1.93
N PRO A 191 6.51 6.45 -0.94
CA PRO A 191 5.39 5.59 -0.64
C PRO A 191 4.09 6.39 -0.42
N ALA A 192 3.01 5.93 -1.03
CA ALA A 192 1.68 6.47 -0.86
C ALA A 192 0.76 5.44 -0.23
N PHE A 193 -0.06 5.88 0.72
CA PHE A 193 -1.03 5.09 1.45
C PHE A 193 -2.41 5.75 1.37
N TYR A 194 -3.46 4.96 1.58
CA TYR A 194 -4.83 5.43 1.66
C TYR A 194 -5.51 4.97 2.93
N LEU A 195 -6.50 5.75 3.37
CA LEU A 195 -7.34 5.48 4.53
C LEU A 195 -8.60 4.73 4.12
N ARG A 196 -8.99 3.71 4.88
CA ARG A 196 -10.26 3.00 4.72
C ARG A 196 -10.68 2.28 5.99
N GLY A 197 -11.77 1.52 5.97
CA GLY A 197 -12.14 0.61 7.05
C GLY A 197 -11.09 -0.47 7.31
N ALA A 198 -11.25 -1.23 8.39
CA ALA A 198 -10.27 -2.27 8.79
C ALA A 198 -10.22 -3.50 7.87
N THR A 199 -11.12 -3.60 6.89
CA THR A 199 -11.08 -4.60 5.83
C THR A 199 -10.83 -3.89 4.49
N PRO A 200 -9.74 -4.21 3.77
CA PRO A 200 -9.47 -3.62 2.46
C PRO A 200 -10.49 -4.12 1.42
N GLU A 201 -10.79 -3.29 0.43
CA GLU A 201 -11.72 -3.64 -0.66
C GLU A 201 -11.23 -4.81 -1.53
N HIS A 202 -9.95 -5.16 -1.43
CA HIS A 202 -9.30 -6.26 -2.17
C HIS A 202 -9.33 -7.62 -1.45
N GLU A 203 -9.96 -7.72 -0.27
CA GLU A 203 -10.23 -8.99 0.44
C GLU A 203 -11.61 -9.58 0.10
N VAL A 204 -12.37 -8.99 -0.84
CA VAL A 204 -13.66 -9.54 -1.28
C VAL A 204 -13.42 -10.48 -2.47
N ASP A 205 -13.43 -11.78 -2.18
CA ASP A 205 -13.38 -12.90 -3.15
C ASP A 205 -14.52 -12.87 -4.19
#